data_AF-A0A3M1L6W3-F1
#
_entry.id   AF-A0A3M1L6W3-F1
#
_cell.length_a   1.000
_cell.length_b   1.000
_cell.length_c   1.000
_cell.angle_alpha   90.00
_cell.angle_beta   90.00
_cell.angle_gamma   90.00
#
_symmetry.space_group_name_H-M   'P 1'
#
loop_
_entity.id
_entity.type
_entity.pdbx_description
1 polymer ?
#
loop_
_entity_poly.entity_id
_entity_poly.type
_entity_poly.pdbx_seq_one_letter_code
_entity_poly.pdbx_strand_id
1 'polypeptide(L)'
;NNKIFLKNQWLKFGFVPIALGIIITIMTLIYSGIAIPFLLPEESSIQAIKRRQSSLQKSRGYRVILTGKVIKTAPFLQEQGAYQLVDENGATIWVYTKQTLPSTGQIISLEGKVKYQSIAVDAKEIGDVYVLEIKRLPDKSQE
;
A
#
# COMPACT_ATOMS: atom_id res chain seq x y z
N ASN A 1 -4.58 -31.84 -47.35
CA ASN A 1 -4.53 -33.29 -47.09
C ASN A 1 -3.70 -33.50 -45.83
N ASN A 2 -4.33 -34.08 -44.81
CA ASN A 2 -3.82 -34.72 -43.59
C ASN A 2 -3.01 -34.00 -42.50
N LYS A 3 -3.67 -34.01 -41.33
CA LYS A 3 -3.25 -33.79 -39.95
C LYS A 3 -2.10 -34.73 -39.55
N ILE A 4 -1.21 -34.28 -38.67
CA ILE A 4 -0.33 -35.18 -37.91
C ILE A 4 -0.59 -34.96 -36.42
N PHE A 5 -1.16 -36.00 -35.83
CA PHE A 5 -1.49 -36.22 -34.43
C PHE A 5 -0.62 -37.38 -33.95
N LEU A 6 0.13 -37.22 -32.87
CA LEU A 6 0.82 -38.31 -32.14
C LEU A 6 0.80 -37.88 -30.67
N LYS A 7 -0.17 -38.27 -29.84
CA LYS A 7 -0.53 -39.58 -29.27
C LYS A 7 0.60 -40.21 -28.45
N ASN A 8 0.41 -40.12 -27.13
CA ASN A 8 1.17 -40.71 -26.04
C ASN A 8 1.54 -42.18 -26.29
N GLN A 9 2.80 -42.53 -26.02
CA GLN A 9 3.23 -43.91 -25.91
C GLN A 9 4.16 -44.07 -24.70
N TRP A 10 3.58 -44.69 -23.67
CA TRP A 10 4.22 -45.22 -22.47
C TRP A 10 5.44 -46.09 -22.82
N LEU A 11 6.62 -45.71 -22.31
CA LEU A 11 7.76 -46.61 -22.22
C LEU A 11 7.61 -47.47 -20.96
N LYS A 12 7.76 -48.77 -21.21
CA LYS A 12 7.49 -49.90 -20.34
C LYS A 12 8.47 -49.89 -19.16
N PHE A 13 7.93 -50.07 -17.96
CA PHE A 13 8.67 -50.29 -16.72
C PHE A 13 9.56 -51.53 -16.82
N GLY A 14 10.86 -51.32 -17.05
CA GLY A 14 11.91 -52.25 -16.67
C GLY A 14 12.31 -51.96 -15.23
N PHE A 15 12.02 -52.90 -14.34
CA PHE A 15 12.47 -52.94 -12.95
C PHE A 15 14.00 -52.77 -12.88
N VAL A 16 14.49 -51.71 -12.24
CA VAL A 16 15.86 -51.66 -11.71
C VAL A 16 15.75 -51.67 -10.18
N PRO A 17 16.37 -52.64 -9.49
CA PRO A 17 16.32 -52.73 -8.05
C PRO A 17 17.14 -51.59 -7.42
N ILE A 18 16.40 -50.66 -6.82
CA ILE A 18 16.65 -50.04 -5.52
C ILE A 18 18.12 -50.03 -5.05
N ALA A 19 18.81 -48.91 -5.25
CA ALA A 19 19.85 -48.46 -4.33
C ALA A 19 19.17 -47.64 -3.22
N LEU A 20 18.56 -48.35 -2.26
CA LEU A 20 18.09 -47.82 -0.98
C LEU A 20 19.32 -47.32 -0.21
N GLY A 21 19.58 -46.02 -0.25
CA GLY A 21 20.72 -45.47 0.50
C GLY A 21 20.72 -43.98 0.80
N ILE A 22 19.75 -43.18 0.33
CA ILE A 22 19.81 -41.71 0.55
C ILE A 22 18.46 -41.07 0.97
N ILE A 23 17.32 -41.77 0.91
CA ILE A 23 16.01 -41.14 1.18
C ILE A 23 15.47 -41.42 2.61
N ILE A 24 16.09 -42.32 3.39
CA ILE A 24 15.68 -42.61 4.78
C ILE A 24 16.72 -42.07 5.78
N THR A 25 16.96 -40.76 5.74
CA THR A 25 17.65 -40.09 6.87
C THR A 25 17.10 -38.72 7.23
N ILE A 26 16.17 -38.15 6.46
CA ILE A 26 15.51 -36.88 6.84
C ILE A 26 14.30 -37.09 7.77
N MET A 27 13.87 -38.33 8.01
CA MET A 27 12.71 -38.63 8.86
C MET A 27 13.04 -38.96 10.33
N THR A 28 14.30 -38.91 10.78
CA THR A 28 14.67 -39.23 12.18
C THR A 28 15.44 -38.14 12.91
N LEU A 29 15.57 -36.93 12.35
CA LEU A 29 16.29 -35.82 12.99
C LEU A 29 15.40 -34.64 13.43
N ILE A 30 14.10 -34.88 13.59
CA ILE A 30 13.15 -33.87 14.09
C ILE A 30 12.96 -33.99 15.62
N TYR A 31 13.50 -35.05 16.26
CA TYR A 31 13.34 -35.28 17.70
C TYR A 31 14.48 -34.75 18.58
N SER A 32 15.56 -34.22 17.99
CA SER A 32 16.77 -33.82 18.70
C SER A 32 17.06 -32.32 18.66
N GLY A 33 16.02 -31.48 18.60
CA GLY A 33 16.15 -30.04 18.84
C GLY A 33 17.12 -29.28 17.92
N ILE A 34 17.50 -29.84 16.77
CA ILE A 34 18.35 -29.16 15.79
C ILE A 34 17.43 -28.31 14.93
N ALA A 35 17.41 -27.01 15.21
CA ALA A 35 16.79 -26.03 14.33
C ALA A 35 17.47 -26.09 12.96
N ILE A 36 16.72 -26.44 11.90
CA ILE A 36 17.23 -26.40 10.53
C ILE A 36 17.41 -24.91 10.15
N PRO A 37 18.63 -24.41 9.88
CA PRO A 37 18.86 -22.98 9.68
C PRO A 37 18.46 -22.46 8.28
N PHE A 38 17.73 -23.22 7.45
CA PHE A 38 17.63 -22.90 6.00
C PHE A 38 16.22 -22.89 5.39
N LEU A 39 15.14 -23.10 6.13
CA LEU A 39 13.77 -23.05 5.57
C LEU A 39 12.82 -22.08 6.29
N LEU A 40 13.32 -21.30 7.25
CA LEU A 40 12.59 -20.17 7.78
C LEU A 40 12.88 -18.94 6.90
N PRO A 41 11.87 -18.23 6.37
CA PRO A 41 12.11 -16.97 5.68
C PRO A 41 12.88 -16.04 6.62
N GLU A 42 14.00 -15.53 6.13
CA GLU A 42 14.91 -14.67 6.88
C GLU A 42 14.13 -13.50 7.49
N GLU A 43 13.95 -13.54 8.82
CA GLU A 43 13.27 -12.53 9.65
C GLU A 43 13.70 -11.09 9.31
N SER A 44 14.91 -10.91 8.78
CA SER A 44 15.45 -9.63 8.30
C SER A 44 14.55 -8.97 7.25
N SER A 45 13.93 -9.75 6.36
CA SER A 45 13.14 -9.26 5.23
C SER A 45 11.82 -8.68 5.72
N ILE A 46 11.13 -9.42 6.61
CA ILE A 46 9.88 -8.97 7.24
C ILE A 46 10.14 -7.77 8.16
N GLN A 47 11.25 -7.79 8.91
CA GLN A 47 11.63 -6.66 9.76
C GLN A 47 12.02 -5.42 8.95
N ALA A 48 12.71 -5.56 7.82
CA ALA A 48 13.05 -4.43 6.94
C ALA A 48 11.79 -3.80 6.30
N ILE A 49 10.84 -4.63 5.85
CA ILE A 49 9.55 -4.15 5.33
C ILE A 49 8.76 -3.46 6.45
N LYS A 50 8.66 -4.07 7.63
CA LYS A 50 7.99 -3.48 8.80
C LYS A 50 8.64 -2.18 9.26
N ARG A 51 9.97 -2.09 9.26
CA ARG A 51 10.72 -0.86 9.60
C ARG A 51 10.50 0.24 8.56
N ARG A 52 10.51 -0.08 7.26
CA ARG A 52 10.20 0.89 6.18
C ARG A 52 8.77 1.43 6.30
N GLN A 53 7.79 0.55 6.48
CA GLN A 53 6.40 0.94 6.71
C GLN A 53 6.23 1.75 8.00
N SER A 54 6.96 1.39 9.06
CA SER A 54 6.98 2.13 10.33
C SER A 54 7.65 3.50 10.18
N SER A 55 8.71 3.65 9.38
CA SER A 55 9.34 4.95 9.12
C SER A 55 8.49 5.86 8.23
N LEU A 56 7.73 5.29 7.29
CA LEU A 56 6.76 6.04 6.48
C LEU A 56 5.53 6.44 7.31
N GLN A 57 5.01 5.57 8.18
CA GLN A 57 3.96 5.92 9.15
C GLN A 57 4.45 6.90 10.22
N LYS A 58 5.74 6.84 10.58
CA LYS A 58 6.43 7.76 11.49
C LYS A 58 7.01 8.99 10.78
N SER A 59 6.60 9.23 9.53
CA SER A 59 6.51 10.60 9.02
C SER A 59 5.44 11.29 9.87
N ARG A 60 5.88 11.99 10.92
CA ARG A 60 5.03 12.84 11.75
C ARG A 60 4.30 13.77 10.80
N GLY A 61 3.01 13.52 10.55
CA GLY A 61 2.25 14.27 9.56
C GLY A 61 2.51 15.77 9.72
N TYR A 62 3.17 16.32 8.70
CA TYR A 62 3.60 17.71 8.66
C TYR A 62 2.36 18.58 8.65
N ARG A 63 2.37 19.63 9.48
CA ARG A 63 1.33 20.65 9.42
C ARG A 63 1.63 21.56 8.24
N VAL A 64 0.61 21.83 7.46
CA VAL A 64 0.68 22.69 6.28
C VAL A 64 -0.43 23.71 6.37
N ILE A 65 -0.16 24.90 5.85
CA ILE A 65 -1.19 25.89 5.56
C ILE A 65 -1.41 25.84 4.05
N LEU A 66 -2.65 25.66 3.64
CA LEU A 66 -3.03 25.62 2.23
C LEU A 66 -4.01 26.74 1.94
N THR A 67 -3.85 27.37 0.79
CA THR A 67 -4.79 28.34 0.25
C THR A 67 -5.08 27.95 -1.19
N GLY A 68 -6.36 27.88 -1.56
CA GLY A 68 -6.75 27.48 -2.89
C GLY A 68 -8.24 27.58 -3.14
N LYS A 69 -8.62 27.37 -4.39
CA LYS A 69 -10.01 27.34 -4.83
C LYS A 69 -10.55 25.92 -4.78
N VAL A 70 -11.74 25.74 -4.23
CA VAL A 70 -12.44 24.46 -4.22
C VAL A 70 -12.94 24.16 -5.63
N ILE A 71 -12.46 23.08 -6.24
CA ILE A 71 -12.85 22.68 -7.61
C ILE A 71 -13.78 21.46 -7.65
N LYS A 72 -13.75 20.62 -6.61
CA LYS A 72 -14.62 19.43 -6.48
C LYS A 72 -14.94 19.16 -5.02
N THR A 73 -16.08 18.53 -4.78
CA THR A 73 -16.50 18.03 -3.47
C THR A 73 -16.93 16.57 -3.58
N ALA A 74 -16.68 15.80 -2.53
CA ALA A 74 -17.01 14.38 -2.40
C ALA A 74 -17.65 14.17 -1.01
N PRO A 75 -18.99 14.24 -0.90
CA PRO A 75 -19.68 14.01 0.36
C PRO A 75 -19.56 12.55 0.78
N PHE A 76 -19.29 12.33 2.07
CA PHE A 76 -19.31 11.01 2.70
C PHE A 76 -20.57 10.86 3.55
N LEU A 77 -20.66 9.77 4.32
CA LEU A 77 -21.75 9.61 5.29
C LEU A 77 -21.62 10.67 6.39
N GLN A 78 -22.75 11.23 6.82
CA GLN A 78 -22.86 12.35 7.77
C GLN A 78 -22.34 13.69 7.19
N GLU A 79 -21.98 14.65 8.04
CA GLU A 79 -21.44 15.96 7.63
C GLU A 79 -19.94 15.92 7.24
N GLN A 80 -19.41 14.74 6.94
CA GLN A 80 -18.02 14.53 6.59
C GLN A 80 -17.86 14.46 5.07
N GLY A 81 -16.65 14.72 4.58
CA GLY A 81 -16.38 14.57 3.17
C GLY A 81 -14.94 14.89 2.81
N ALA A 82 -14.69 14.96 1.51
CA ALA A 82 -13.46 15.48 0.97
C ALA A 82 -13.75 16.56 -0.07
N TYR A 83 -12.82 17.47 -0.27
CA TYR A 83 -12.85 18.44 -1.36
C TYR A 83 -11.47 18.60 -1.96
N GLN A 84 -11.43 18.98 -3.23
CA GLN A 84 -10.20 19.19 -3.96
C GLN A 84 -9.91 20.69 -4.05
N LEU A 85 -8.74 21.09 -3.57
CA LEU A 85 -8.22 22.44 -3.76
C LEU A 85 -7.32 22.48 -4.99
N VAL A 86 -7.37 23.59 -5.71
CA VAL A 86 -6.36 24.00 -6.69
C VAL A 86 -5.65 25.24 -6.15
N ASP A 87 -4.31 25.22 -6.15
CA ASP A 87 -3.51 26.39 -5.80
C ASP A 87 -3.40 27.36 -6.99
N GLU A 88 -2.68 28.47 -6.80
CA GLU A 88 -2.41 29.46 -7.84
C GLU A 88 -1.58 28.92 -9.01
N ASN A 89 -0.81 27.85 -8.78
CA ASN A 89 0.05 27.20 -9.77
C ASN A 89 -0.68 26.09 -10.55
N GLY A 90 -1.94 25.82 -10.23
CA GLY A 90 -2.73 24.75 -10.84
C GLY A 90 -2.49 23.35 -10.24
N ALA A 91 -1.67 23.22 -9.19
CA ALA A 91 -1.49 21.98 -8.46
C ALA A 91 -2.75 21.67 -7.64
N THR A 92 -3.12 20.39 -7.55
CA THR A 92 -4.34 19.98 -6.84
C THR A 92 -4.06 19.03 -5.69
N ILE A 93 -4.87 19.13 -4.63
CA ILE A 93 -4.77 18.26 -3.46
C ILE A 93 -6.15 17.96 -2.89
N TRP A 94 -6.36 16.71 -2.48
CA TRP A 94 -7.56 16.31 -1.74
C TRP A 94 -7.40 16.61 -0.26
N VAL A 95 -8.43 17.23 0.30
CA VAL A 95 -8.55 17.55 1.71
C VAL A 95 -9.75 16.81 2.28
N TYR A 96 -9.52 15.98 3.28
CA TYR A 96 -10.59 15.37 4.08
C TYR A 96 -10.99 16.31 5.21
N THR A 97 -12.29 16.43 5.43
CA THR A 97 -12.87 17.27 6.46
C THR A 97 -13.98 16.56 7.22
N LYS A 98 -14.06 16.86 8.52
CA LYS A 98 -15.19 16.51 9.39
C LYS A 98 -16.15 17.68 9.60
N GLN A 99 -15.89 18.79 8.94
CA GLN A 99 -16.71 20.00 8.97
C GLN A 99 -17.59 20.06 7.72
N THR A 100 -18.60 20.91 7.74
CA THR A 100 -19.47 21.19 6.59
C THR A 100 -18.64 21.47 5.33
N LEU A 101 -18.94 20.75 4.25
CA LEU A 101 -18.21 20.89 2.98
C LEU A 101 -18.26 22.34 2.46
N PRO A 102 -17.12 22.91 2.03
CA PRO A 102 -17.11 24.21 1.38
C PRO A 102 -17.76 24.13 0.00
N SER A 103 -18.28 25.26 -0.47
CA SER A 103 -18.92 25.34 -1.78
C SER A 103 -17.89 25.29 -2.90
N THR A 104 -18.22 24.61 -4.00
CA THR A 104 -17.40 24.67 -5.23
C THR A 104 -17.25 26.12 -5.69
N GLY A 105 -16.04 26.50 -6.04
CA GLY A 105 -15.68 27.86 -6.45
C GLY A 105 -15.19 28.77 -5.32
N GLN A 106 -15.39 28.38 -4.06
CA GLN A 106 -14.94 29.14 -2.89
C GLN A 106 -13.40 29.11 -2.77
N ILE A 107 -12.80 30.25 -2.45
CA ILE A 107 -11.39 30.33 -2.06
C ILE A 107 -11.32 30.18 -0.54
N ILE A 108 -10.51 29.25 -0.06
CA ILE A 108 -10.35 29.01 1.38
C ILE A 108 -8.88 28.87 1.75
N SER A 109 -8.57 29.27 2.98
CA SER A 109 -7.29 28.97 3.63
C SER A 109 -7.53 28.04 4.81
N LEU A 110 -6.66 27.05 5.00
CA LEU A 110 -6.79 26.07 6.08
C LEU A 110 -5.43 25.68 6.67
N GLU A 111 -5.45 25.26 7.94
CA GLU A 111 -4.38 24.48 8.55
C GLU A 111 -4.77 23.00 8.48
N GLY A 112 -3.86 22.16 7.98
CA GLY A 112 -4.09 20.73 7.82
C GLY A 112 -2.87 19.89 8.11
N LYS A 113 -3.07 18.58 8.24
CA LYS A 113 -2.01 17.60 8.45
C LYS A 113 -1.88 16.69 7.23
N VAL A 114 -0.69 16.67 6.64
CA VAL A 114 -0.39 15.77 5.51
C VAL A 114 -0.45 14.32 5.97
N LYS A 115 -1.16 13.50 5.21
CA LYS A 115 -1.27 12.07 5.37
C LYS A 115 -0.88 11.38 4.08
N TYR A 116 -0.12 10.30 4.24
CA TYR A 116 0.25 9.40 3.17
C TYR A 116 -0.45 8.08 3.41
N GLN A 117 -1.22 7.62 2.44
CA GLN A 117 -1.76 6.26 2.47
C GLN A 117 -1.19 5.50 1.29
N SER A 118 -0.25 4.61 1.60
CA SER A 118 0.31 3.67 0.64
C SER A 118 -0.68 2.56 0.38
N ILE A 119 -1.03 2.32 -0.89
CA ILE A 119 -1.73 1.12 -1.34
C ILE A 119 -0.74 0.33 -2.18
N ALA A 120 -0.46 -0.91 -1.77
CA ALA A 120 0.32 -1.82 -2.61
C ALA A 120 -0.62 -2.38 -3.68
N VAL A 121 -0.43 -1.96 -4.94
CA VAL A 121 -1.13 -2.53 -6.10
C VAL A 121 -0.08 -3.21 -6.98
N ASP A 122 -0.23 -4.51 -7.22
CA ASP A 122 0.67 -5.30 -8.08
C ASP A 122 2.17 -5.10 -7.78
N ALA A 123 2.54 -5.13 -6.49
CA ALA A 123 3.91 -4.91 -5.99
C ALA A 123 4.52 -3.53 -6.33
N LYS A 124 3.73 -2.58 -6.84
CA LYS A 124 4.09 -1.18 -7.00
C LYS A 124 3.48 -0.37 -5.85
N GLU A 125 4.32 0.39 -5.16
CA GLU A 125 3.84 1.30 -4.13
C GLU A 125 3.21 2.52 -4.81
N ILE A 126 1.88 2.60 -4.80
CA ILE A 126 1.14 3.77 -5.27
C ILE A 126 0.47 4.34 -4.03
N GLY A 127 1.04 5.40 -3.47
CA GLY A 127 0.47 6.07 -2.33
C GLY A 127 -0.08 7.44 -2.71
N ASP A 128 -1.33 7.69 -2.37
CA ASP A 128 -1.96 8.99 -2.55
C ASP A 128 -1.71 9.86 -1.31
N VAL A 129 -1.27 11.10 -1.56
CA VAL A 129 -1.09 12.14 -0.52
C VAL A 129 -2.41 12.90 -0.39
N TYR A 130 -2.89 13.04 0.84
CA TYR A 130 -4.04 13.89 1.15
C TYR A 130 -3.81 14.68 2.43
N VAL A 131 -4.67 15.65 2.70
CA VAL A 131 -4.58 16.51 3.88
C VAL A 131 -5.80 16.31 4.76
N LEU A 132 -5.59 16.10 6.06
CA LEU A 132 -6.65 16.18 7.05
C LEU A 132 -6.82 17.63 7.49
N GLU A 133 -7.99 18.20 7.28
CA GLU A 133 -8.32 19.55 7.77
C GLU A 133 -8.32 19.58 9.30
N ILE A 134 -7.58 20.54 9.88
CA ILE A 134 -7.60 20.82 11.32
C ILE A 134 -8.53 22.00 11.59
N LYS A 135 -8.36 23.10 10.84
CA LYS A 135 -9.22 24.29 10.93
C LYS A 135 -9.15 25.13 9.66
N ARG A 136 -10.22 25.90 9.40
CA ARG A 136 -10.21 26.98 8.42
C ARG A 136 -9.62 28.23 9.04
N LEU A 137 -8.86 28.97 8.24
CA LEU A 137 -8.32 30.26 8.61
C LEU A 137 -9.28 31.35 8.10
N PRO A 138 -9.46 32.44 8.87
CA PRO A 138 -10.22 33.58 8.39
C PRO A 138 -9.56 34.15 7.12
N ASP A 139 -10.38 34.71 6.25
CA ASP A 139 -9.90 35.46 5.10
C ASP A 139 -9.07 36.65 5.60
N LYS A 140 -7.81 36.77 5.13
CA LYS A 140 -6.92 37.88 5.50
C LYS A 140 -7.35 39.22 4.88
N SER A 141 -8.41 39.24 4.09
CA SER A 141 -8.96 40.44 3.44
C SER A 141 -9.78 41.37 4.36
N GLN A 142 -9.65 41.24 5.69
CA GLN A 142 -10.40 42.01 6.70
C GLN A 142 -9.51 42.65 7.76
N GLU A 143 -8.22 42.85 7.48
CA GLU A 143 -7.29 43.63 8.33
C GLU A 143 -6.88 44.94 7.66
#